data_AF-F2CAS0-F1
#
_entry.id   AF-F2CAS0-F1
#
_cell.length_a   1.000
_cell.length_b   1.000
_cell.length_c   1.000
_cell.angle_alpha   90.00
_cell.angle_beta   90.00
_cell.angle_gamma   90.00
#
_symmetry.space_group_name_H-M   'P 1'
#
loop_
_entity.id
_entity.type
_entity.pdbx_description
1 polymer ?
#
loop_
_entity_poly.entity_id
_entity_poly.type
_entity_poly.pdbx_seq_one_letter_code
_entity_poly.pdbx_strand_id
1 'polypeptide(L)'
;MYSDEVIEYYKKGYRRIYDNFFFSFKIYACDCLMMKRACVSTLKQLEQLNQKSISLDQLSTYRLMLPYKQAVERELRNLEKR
;
A
#
# COMPACT_ATOMS: atom_id res chain seq x y z
N MET A 1 -2.28 -43.98 -20.89
CA MET A 1 -3.36 -43.05 -20.54
C MET A 1 -3.43 -43.04 -19.02
N TYR A 2 -3.26 -41.89 -18.36
CA TYR A 2 -3.36 -41.84 -16.89
C TYR A 2 -4.78 -42.18 -16.46
N SER A 3 -4.95 -42.85 -15.32
CA SER A 3 -6.29 -43.10 -14.78
C SER A 3 -6.96 -41.78 -14.40
N ASP A 4 -8.29 -41.74 -14.52
CA ASP A 4 -9.07 -40.54 -14.22
C ASP A 4 -8.86 -40.06 -12.77
N GLU A 5 -8.61 -40.98 -11.84
CA GLU A 5 -8.29 -40.68 -10.44
C GLU A 5 -6.99 -39.86 -10.29
N VAL A 6 -5.96 -40.20 -11.04
CA VAL A 6 -4.68 -39.47 -11.02
C VAL A 6 -4.86 -38.08 -11.63
N ILE A 7 -5.62 -37.97 -12.72
CA ILE A 7 -5.93 -36.68 -13.36
C ILE A 7 -6.73 -35.79 -12.40
N GLU A 8 -7.71 -36.34 -11.70
CA GLU A 8 -8.54 -35.61 -10.74
C GLU A 8 -7.75 -35.17 -9.50
N TYR A 9 -6.84 -36.02 -9.00
CA TYR A 9 -5.92 -35.68 -7.91
C TYR A 9 -5.08 -34.44 -8.25
N TYR A 10 -4.44 -34.42 -9.42
CA TYR A 10 -3.66 -33.26 -9.85
C TYR A 10 -4.53 -32.03 -10.08
N LYS A 11 -5.72 -32.16 -10.69
CA LYS A 11 -6.66 -31.04 -10.87
C LYS A 11 -7.04 -30.39 -9.54
N LYS A 12 -7.34 -31.19 -8.51
CA LYS A 12 -7.64 -30.69 -7.15
C LYS A 12 -6.43 -29.98 -6.53
N GLY A 13 -5.23 -30.55 -6.71
CA GLY A 13 -3.98 -29.93 -6.28
C GLY A 13 -3.75 -28.56 -6.93
N TYR A 14 -3.84 -28.47 -8.26
CA TYR A 14 -3.67 -27.22 -9.00
C TYR A 14 -4.72 -26.18 -8.62
N ARG A 15 -5.99 -26.59 -8.43
CA ARG A 15 -7.05 -25.69 -7.98
C ARG A 15 -6.71 -25.06 -6.63
N ARG A 16 -6.25 -25.87 -5.67
CA ARG A 16 -5.84 -25.36 -4.35
C ARG A 16 -4.67 -24.37 -4.43
N ILE A 17 -3.68 -24.65 -5.28
CA ILE A 17 -2.54 -23.73 -5.51
C ILE A 17 -3.04 -22.40 -6.09
N TYR A 18 -3.93 -22.46 -7.08
CA TYR A 18 -4.53 -21.29 -7.69
C TYR A 18 -5.36 -20.46 -6.69
N ASP A 19 -6.21 -21.11 -5.89
CA ASP A 19 -7.04 -20.45 -4.88
C ASP A 19 -6.17 -19.73 -3.84
N ASN A 20 -5.08 -20.37 -3.39
CA ASN A 20 -4.10 -19.75 -2.50
C ASN A 20 -3.41 -18.53 -3.14
N PHE A 21 -2.95 -18.67 -4.39
CA PHE A 21 -2.35 -17.57 -5.13
C PHE A 21 -3.31 -16.38 -5.25
N PHE A 22 -4.58 -16.65 -5.60
CA PHE A 22 -5.59 -15.62 -5.75
C PHE A 22 -5.92 -14.92 -4.42
N PHE A 23 -5.95 -15.67 -3.32
CA PHE A 23 -6.11 -15.11 -1.98
C PHE A 23 -4.94 -14.19 -1.62
N SER A 24 -3.70 -14.64 -1.79
CA SER A 24 -2.49 -13.83 -1.54
C SER A 24 -2.45 -12.58 -2.42
N PHE A 25 -2.86 -12.69 -3.69
CA PHE A 25 -2.95 -11.56 -4.61
C PHE A 25 -3.94 -10.50 -4.12
N LYS A 26 -5.10 -10.91 -3.61
CA LYS A 26 -6.09 -9.99 -3.02
C LYS A 26 -5.54 -9.27 -1.80
N ILE A 27 -4.84 -9.98 -0.91
CA ILE A 27 -4.20 -9.36 0.26
C ILE A 27 -3.20 -8.29 -0.20
N TYR A 28 -2.32 -8.63 -1.15
CA TYR A 28 -1.35 -7.68 -1.69
C TYR A 28 -2.01 -6.44 -2.30
N ALA A 29 -3.12 -6.60 -3.02
CA ALA A 29 -3.88 -5.48 -3.56
C ALA A 29 -4.46 -4.59 -2.45
N CYS A 30 -5.01 -5.20 -1.38
CA CYS A 30 -5.50 -4.47 -0.21
C CYS A 30 -4.38 -3.71 0.51
N ASP A 31 -3.21 -4.34 0.68
CA ASP A 31 -2.05 -3.71 1.33
C ASP A 31 -1.57 -2.48 0.54
N CYS A 32 -1.49 -2.58 -0.80
CA CYS A 32 -1.18 -1.46 -1.66
C CYS A 32 -2.18 -0.29 -1.49
N LEU A 33 -3.48 -0.59 -1.39
CA LEU A 33 -4.50 0.41 -1.13
C LEU A 33 -4.35 1.04 0.27
N MET A 34 -4.05 0.25 1.29
CA MET A 34 -3.79 0.75 2.64
C MET A 34 -2.56 1.66 2.69
N MET A 35 -1.47 1.28 2.02
CA MET A 35 -0.27 2.11 1.92
C MET A 35 -0.55 3.45 1.21
N LYS A 36 -1.29 3.44 0.09
CA LYS A 36 -1.71 4.67 -0.60
C LYS A 36 -2.48 5.60 0.34
N ARG A 37 -3.46 5.06 1.07
CA ARG A 37 -4.26 5.83 2.05
C ARG A 37 -3.40 6.37 3.19
N ALA A 38 -2.44 5.59 3.68
CA ALA A 38 -1.49 6.02 4.70
C ALA A 38 -0.66 7.21 4.21
N CYS A 39 -0.08 7.15 3.01
CA CYS A 39 0.66 8.27 2.42
C CYS A 39 -0.17 9.55 2.36
N VAL A 40 -1.40 9.48 1.84
CA VAL A 40 -2.31 10.64 1.77
C VAL A 40 -2.63 11.19 3.15
N SER A 41 -2.90 10.31 4.12
CA SER A 41 -3.16 10.71 5.51
C SER A 41 -1.96 11.41 6.15
N THR A 42 -0.75 10.87 5.96
CA THR A 42 0.49 11.46 6.48
C THR A 42 0.76 12.83 5.86
N LEU A 43 0.57 13.00 4.55
CA LEU A 43 0.73 14.30 3.89
C LEU A 43 -0.21 15.36 4.48
N LYS A 44 -1.47 14.98 4.71
CA LYS A 44 -2.46 15.86 5.36
C LYS A 44 -2.06 16.21 6.79
N GLN A 45 -1.55 15.24 7.56
CA GLN A 45 -1.08 15.48 8.94
C GLN A 45 0.11 16.43 8.98
N LEU A 46 1.08 16.30 8.06
CA LEU A 46 2.20 17.23 7.96
C LEU A 46 1.73 18.67 7.69
N GLU A 47 0.76 18.84 6.81
CA GLU A 47 0.19 20.16 6.51
C GLU A 47 -0.54 20.75 7.72
N GLN A 48 -1.35 19.94 8.41
CA GLN A 48 -2.03 20.33 9.65
C GLN A 48 -1.04 20.71 10.76
N LEU A 49 0.07 19.99 10.90
CA LEU A 49 1.12 20.31 11.87
C LEU A 49 1.77 21.65 11.57
N ASN A 50 2.07 21.94 10.31
CA ASN A 50 2.61 23.24 9.92
C ASN A 50 1.61 24.38 10.17
N GLN A 51 0.33 24.19 9.85
CA GLN A 51 -0.71 25.18 10.16
C GLN A 51 -0.84 25.43 11.66
N LYS A 52 -0.81 24.35 12.47
CA LYS A 52 -0.86 24.44 13.94
C LYS A 52 0.34 25.21 14.49
N SER A 53 1.55 24.90 14.01
CA SER A 53 2.79 25.63 14.34
C SER A 53 2.69 27.12 14.03
N ILE A 54 2.16 27.48 12.86
CA ILE A 54 1.96 28.89 12.49
C ILE A 54 0.95 29.55 13.43
N SER A 55 -0.15 28.86 13.78
CA SER A 55 -1.19 29.43 14.64
C SER A 55 -0.75 29.63 16.09
N LEU A 56 0.09 28.75 16.64
CA LEU A 56 0.51 28.78 18.04
C LEU A 56 1.80 29.56 18.24
N ASP A 57 2.79 29.30 17.40
CA ASP A 57 4.17 29.77 17.60
C ASP A 57 4.56 30.87 16.59
N GLN A 58 3.67 31.23 15.66
CA GLN A 58 3.95 32.15 14.54
C GLN A 58 5.15 31.73 13.68
N LEU A 59 5.50 30.45 13.73
CA LEU A 59 6.65 29.87 13.05
C LEU A 59 6.20 28.84 12.02
N SER A 60 6.83 28.92 10.84
CA SER A 60 6.64 27.94 9.76
C SER A 60 7.63 26.79 9.93
N THR A 61 7.09 25.58 10.11
CA THR A 61 7.87 24.33 10.14
C THR A 61 7.96 23.67 8.76
N TYR A 62 7.43 24.32 7.72
CA TYR A 62 7.38 23.79 6.36
C TYR A 62 8.75 23.29 5.86
N ARG A 63 9.80 24.08 6.02
CA ARG A 63 11.16 23.69 5.56
C ARG A 63 11.72 22.51 6.33
N LEU A 64 11.38 22.38 7.61
CA LEU A 64 11.78 21.24 8.44
C LEU A 64 11.05 19.96 8.01
N MET A 65 9.78 20.08 7.61
CA MET A 65 8.95 18.95 7.18
C MET A 65 9.14 18.57 5.71
N LEU A 66 9.75 19.44 4.90
CA LEU A 66 9.90 19.25 3.46
C LEU A 66 10.55 17.91 3.06
N PRO A 67 11.63 17.43 3.71
CA PRO A 67 12.22 16.14 3.37
C PRO A 67 11.24 14.97 3.57
N TYR A 68 10.45 15.01 4.65
CA TYR A 68 9.45 14.00 4.96
C TYR A 68 8.30 14.02 3.95
N LYS A 69 7.82 15.22 3.61
CA LYS A 69 6.80 15.40 2.56
C LYS A 69 7.26 14.79 1.24
N GLN A 70 8.48 15.12 0.81
CA GLN A 70 9.05 14.61 -0.44
C GLN A 70 9.23 13.08 -0.44
N ALA A 71 9.64 12.50 0.69
CA ALA A 71 9.75 11.06 0.84
C ALA A 71 8.39 10.36 0.70
N VAL A 72 7.36 10.86 1.38
CA VAL A 72 6.01 10.30 1.31
C VAL A 72 5.39 10.47 -0.08
N GLU A 73 5.59 11.61 -0.73
CA GLU A 73 5.14 11.83 -2.12
C GLU A 73 5.86 10.90 -3.11
N ARG A 74 7.14 10.59 -2.89
CA ARG A 74 7.88 9.64 -3.71
C ARG A 74 7.31 8.24 -3.58
N GLU A 75 7.04 7.78 -2.36
CA GLU A 75 6.42 6.49 -2.13
C GLU A 75 5.01 6.40 -2.71
N LEU A 76 4.21 7.47 -2.58
CA LEU A 76 2.88 7.53 -3.20
C LEU A 76 2.97 7.36 -4.72
N ARG A 77 3.87 8.08 -5.39
CA ARG A 77 4.11 7.93 -6.84
C ARG A 77 4.58 6.53 -7.22
N ASN A 78 5.42 5.90 -6.38
CA ASN A 78 5.86 4.53 -6.62
C ASN A 78 4.69 3.54 -6.52
N LEU A 79 3.79 3.74 -5.56
CA LEU A 79 2.59 2.93 -5.39
C LEU A 79 1.55 3.15 -6.50
N GLU A 80 1.47 4.34 -7.08
CA GLU A 80 0.57 4.65 -8.21
C GLU A 80 1.03 4.04 -9.54
N LYS A 81 2.33 3.80 -9.70
CA LYS A 81 2.91 3.16 -10.89
C LYS A 81 2.84 1.63 -10.87
N ARG A 82 2.51 1.02 -9.72
CA ARG A 82 2.32 -0.42 -9.53
C ARG A 82 0.87 -0.81 -9.79
#